data_AF-A0A2V9ZH58-F1
#
_entry.id   AF-A0A2V9ZH58-F1
#
_cell.length_a   1.000
_cell.length_b   1.000
_cell.length_c   1.000
_cell.angle_alpha   90.00
_cell.angle_beta   90.00
_cell.angle_gamma   90.00
#
_symmetry.space_group_name_H-M   'P 1'
#
loop_
_entity.id
_entity.type
_entity.pdbx_description
1 polymer ?
#
loop_
_entity_poly.entity_id
_entity_poly.type
_entity_poly.pdbx_seq_one_letter_code
_entity_poly.pdbx_strand_id
1 'polypeptide(L)'
;MTEISSPSHTQLTRGFGLLQATALNISNVVGVGPFITIPLMLATMGGPQAMLGWILGALLAICDGQVWSELGSVWPGSGGSYRYLKEAYGPQKLGSLLAFLFIWQFILSGPLEISSGMIGFSQYASFLWPAILPMTRKLLAAAVGIFAIVLLYRRTNLVGNLALVLGAGTLLTLLTVIASGVPHFDAKLAFSFPPGAFSFKTGFFLGLG
;
A
#
# COMPACT_ATOMS: atom_id res chain seq x y z
N MET A 1 -51.58 -24.00 -9.90
CA MET A 1 -51.04 -22.66 -10.15
C MET A 1 -49.84 -22.51 -9.23
N THR A 2 -48.65 -22.83 -9.71
CA THR A 2 -47.39 -22.81 -8.95
C THR A 2 -46.80 -21.40 -9.07
N GLU A 3 -46.90 -20.61 -8.01
CA GLU A 3 -46.16 -19.34 -7.91
C GLU A 3 -44.67 -19.65 -7.83
N ILE A 4 -43.93 -19.25 -8.86
CA ILE A 4 -42.47 -19.24 -8.86
C ILE A 4 -42.06 -18.07 -7.97
N SER A 5 -41.57 -18.36 -6.76
CA SER A 5 -40.93 -17.39 -5.89
C SER A 5 -39.76 -16.75 -6.65
N SER A 6 -39.85 -15.43 -6.85
CA SER A 6 -38.75 -14.65 -7.44
C SER A 6 -37.51 -14.75 -6.56
N PRO A 7 -36.29 -14.86 -7.12
CA PRO A 7 -35.08 -14.98 -6.32
C PRO A 7 -34.91 -13.70 -5.51
N SER A 8 -34.85 -13.83 -4.19
CA SER A 8 -34.47 -12.73 -3.30
C SER A 8 -33.06 -12.29 -3.69
N HIS A 9 -32.94 -11.10 -4.29
CA HIS A 9 -31.64 -10.49 -4.51
C HIS A 9 -31.00 -10.25 -3.16
N THR A 10 -30.03 -11.09 -2.78
CA THR A 10 -29.17 -10.89 -1.61
C THR A 10 -28.38 -9.59 -1.84
N GLN A 11 -28.97 -8.45 -1.45
CA GLN A 11 -28.27 -7.17 -1.51
C GLN A 11 -27.14 -7.22 -0.49
N LEU A 12 -25.90 -7.15 -0.98
CA LEU A 12 -24.74 -7.01 -0.14
C LEU A 12 -24.91 -5.74 0.71
N THR A 13 -24.89 -5.91 2.03
CA THR A 13 -24.94 -4.80 2.97
C THR A 13 -23.75 -3.90 2.69
N ARG A 14 -23.98 -2.65 2.28
CA ARG A 14 -22.92 -1.66 2.09
C ARG A 14 -22.37 -1.27 3.47
N GLY A 15 -21.36 -2.00 3.93
CA GLY A 15 -20.74 -1.79 5.24
C GLY A 15 -19.83 -0.57 5.33
N PHE A 16 -19.36 -0.05 4.18
CA PHE A 16 -18.47 1.10 4.11
C PHE A 16 -19.07 2.18 3.21
N GLY A 17 -19.20 3.39 3.72
CA GLY A 17 -19.51 4.59 2.95
C GLY A 17 -18.27 5.18 2.28
N LEU A 18 -18.44 6.29 1.57
CA LEU A 18 -17.38 6.93 0.78
C LEU A 18 -16.17 7.32 1.65
N LEU A 19 -16.40 8.01 2.76
CA LEU A 19 -15.32 8.44 3.65
C LEU A 19 -14.53 7.26 4.23
N GLN A 20 -15.21 6.19 4.66
CA GLN A 20 -14.52 5.02 5.17
C GLN A 20 -13.73 4.33 4.05
N ALA A 21 -14.30 4.18 2.85
CA ALA A 21 -13.63 3.56 1.71
C ALA A 21 -12.40 4.36 1.27
N THR A 22 -12.51 5.69 1.16
CA THR A 22 -11.39 6.57 0.79
C THR A 22 -10.30 6.56 1.85
N ALA A 23 -10.66 6.68 3.14
CA ALA A 23 -9.68 6.65 4.21
C ALA A 23 -8.97 5.29 4.33
N LEU A 24 -9.70 4.18 4.12
CA LEU A 24 -9.10 2.84 4.03
C LEU A 24 -8.14 2.73 2.83
N ASN A 25 -8.51 3.28 1.67
CA ASN A 25 -7.63 3.28 0.50
C ASN A 25 -6.35 4.09 0.76
N ILE A 26 -6.46 5.31 1.28
CA ILE A 26 -5.31 6.15 1.64
C ILE A 26 -4.40 5.42 2.63
N SER A 27 -4.97 4.77 3.64
CA SER A 27 -4.22 4.02 4.64
C SER A 27 -3.43 2.84 4.05
N ASN A 28 -4.01 2.13 3.07
CA ASN A 28 -3.33 1.05 2.36
C ASN A 28 -2.18 1.55 1.49
N VAL A 29 -2.35 2.71 0.82
CA VAL A 29 -1.32 3.27 -0.07
C VAL A 29 -0.16 3.86 0.71
N VAL A 30 -0.43 4.60 1.79
CA VAL A 30 0.61 5.28 2.57
C VAL A 30 1.47 4.27 3.34
N GLY A 31 0.85 3.32 4.06
CA GLY A 31 1.55 2.28 4.82
C GLY A 31 2.78 2.77 5.61
N VAL A 32 3.78 1.90 5.74
CA VAL A 32 5.09 2.24 6.34
C VAL A 32 6.11 2.76 5.32
N GLY A 33 5.76 2.70 4.03
CA GLY A 33 6.66 2.92 2.90
C GLY A 33 7.47 4.20 3.02
N PRO A 34 6.85 5.39 3.09
CA PRO A 34 7.55 6.68 3.13
C PRO A 34 8.62 6.76 4.21
N PHE A 35 8.38 6.18 5.39
CA PHE A 35 9.32 6.26 6.50
C PHE A 35 10.57 5.40 6.32
N ILE A 36 10.50 4.33 5.52
CA ILE A 36 11.64 3.45 5.24
C ILE A 36 12.31 3.80 3.91
N THR A 37 11.50 4.05 2.87
CA THR A 37 11.99 4.22 1.50
C THR A 37 12.61 5.59 1.28
N ILE A 38 12.09 6.67 1.87
CA ILE A 38 12.64 8.03 1.68
C ILE A 38 14.09 8.12 2.19
N PRO A 39 14.42 7.69 3.43
CA PRO A 39 15.80 7.72 3.91
C PRO A 39 16.72 6.82 3.08
N LEU A 40 16.25 5.64 2.68
CA LEU A 40 17.02 4.70 1.86
C LEU A 40 17.33 5.28 0.47
N MET A 41 16.34 5.89 -0.18
CA MET A 41 16.49 6.55 -1.48
C MET A 41 17.46 7.74 -1.39
N LEU A 42 17.34 8.56 -0.35
CA LEU A 42 18.27 9.67 -0.12
C LEU A 42 19.69 9.18 0.17
N ALA A 43 19.85 8.12 0.97
CA ALA A 43 21.16 7.53 1.27
C ALA A 43 21.84 6.91 0.04
N THR A 44 21.06 6.32 -0.85
CA THR A 44 21.57 5.65 -2.06
C THR A 44 21.83 6.62 -3.21
N MET A 45 20.97 7.62 -3.40
CA MET A 45 21.13 8.61 -4.47
C MET A 45 22.03 9.77 -4.05
N GLY A 46 22.14 10.09 -2.76
CA GLY A 46 23.11 11.05 -2.21
C GLY A 46 22.88 12.51 -2.61
N GLY A 47 21.70 12.87 -3.11
CA GLY A 47 21.39 14.24 -3.52
C GLY A 47 19.93 14.49 -3.90
N PRO A 48 19.58 15.76 -4.18
CA PRO A 48 18.19 16.18 -4.42
C PRO A 48 17.56 15.61 -5.69
N GLN A 49 18.32 14.97 -6.58
CA GLN A 49 17.80 14.23 -7.74
C GLN A 49 16.77 13.14 -7.36
N ALA A 50 16.77 12.64 -6.12
CA ALA A 50 15.76 11.70 -5.65
C ALA A 50 14.32 12.25 -5.76
N MET A 51 14.15 13.56 -5.70
CA MET A 51 12.84 14.22 -5.86
C MET A 51 12.22 13.99 -7.24
N LEU A 52 13.03 13.80 -8.29
CA LEU A 52 12.53 13.52 -9.64
C LEU A 52 11.84 12.15 -9.70
N GLY A 53 12.40 11.14 -9.01
CA GLY A 53 11.77 9.82 -8.91
C GLY A 53 10.41 9.91 -8.21
N TRP A 54 10.28 10.76 -7.18
CA TRP A 54 9.01 11.02 -6.51
C TRP A 54 8.00 11.74 -7.40
N ILE A 55 8.42 12.75 -8.17
CA ILE A 55 7.53 13.45 -9.10
C ILE A 55 7.03 12.49 -10.18
N LEU A 56 7.92 11.68 -10.77
CA LEU A 56 7.53 10.67 -11.75
C LEU A 56 6.60 9.62 -11.14
N GLY A 57 6.91 9.12 -9.93
CA GLY A 57 6.06 8.19 -9.21
C GLY A 57 4.67 8.77 -8.91
N ALA A 58 4.58 10.05 -8.52
CA ALA A 58 3.32 10.73 -8.29
C ALA A 58 2.49 10.88 -9.57
N LEU A 59 3.11 11.23 -10.70
CA LEU A 59 2.43 11.29 -11.99
C LEU A 59 1.90 9.91 -12.43
N LEU A 60 2.70 8.86 -12.29
CA LEU A 60 2.27 7.49 -12.58
C LEU A 60 1.12 7.04 -11.67
N ALA A 61 1.16 7.39 -10.39
CA ALA A 61 0.10 7.08 -9.43
C ALA A 61 -1.22 7.81 -9.77
N ILE A 62 -1.16 9.05 -10.27
CA ILE A 62 -2.35 9.77 -10.76
C ILE A 62 -2.95 9.04 -11.96
N CYS A 63 -2.12 8.68 -12.95
CA CYS A 63 -2.59 7.93 -14.12
C CYS A 63 -3.23 6.59 -13.73
N ASP A 64 -2.60 5.83 -12.83
CA ASP A 64 -3.16 4.59 -12.30
C ASP A 64 -4.50 4.82 -11.59
N GLY A 65 -4.58 5.82 -10.71
CA GLY A 65 -5.81 6.19 -10.01
C GLY A 65 -6.96 6.55 -10.95
N GLN A 66 -6.68 7.25 -12.05
CA GLN A 66 -7.69 7.57 -13.07
C GLN A 66 -8.22 6.30 -13.74
N VAL A 67 -7.34 5.37 -14.14
CA VAL A 67 -7.74 4.08 -14.72
C VAL A 67 -8.64 3.31 -13.75
N TRP A 68 -8.26 3.18 -12.48
CA TRP A 68 -9.10 2.50 -11.47
C TRP A 68 -10.45 3.18 -11.26
N SER A 69 -10.52 4.51 -11.35
CA SER A 69 -11.76 5.26 -11.22
C SER A 69 -12.72 5.00 -12.38
N GLU A 70 -12.21 4.90 -13.61
CA GLU A 70 -12.99 4.58 -14.79
C GLU A 70 -13.52 3.15 -14.71
N LEU A 71 -12.67 2.17 -14.41
CA LEU A 71 -13.10 0.77 -14.27
C LEU A 71 -14.14 0.59 -13.15
N GLY A 72 -13.96 1.28 -12.02
CA GLY A 72 -14.92 1.26 -10.91
C GLY A 72 -16.28 1.90 -11.24
N SER A 73 -16.30 2.89 -12.13
CA SER A 73 -17.54 3.53 -12.60
C SER A 73 -18.30 2.66 -13.61
N VAL A 74 -17.59 1.94 -14.49
CA VAL A 74 -18.18 1.13 -15.56
C VAL A 74 -18.78 -0.18 -15.02
N TRP A 75 -18.14 -0.81 -14.03
CA TRP A 75 -18.60 -2.10 -13.47
C TRP A 75 -18.90 -2.02 -11.97
N PRO A 76 -19.98 -1.32 -11.55
CA PRO A 76 -20.36 -1.24 -10.16
C PRO A 76 -20.92 -2.58 -9.67
N GLY A 77 -20.10 -3.33 -8.93
CA GLY A 77 -20.53 -4.60 -8.36
C GLY A 77 -19.48 -5.26 -7.47
N SER A 78 -19.86 -6.36 -6.83
CA SER A 78 -18.91 -7.19 -6.08
C SER A 78 -17.96 -7.93 -7.04
N GLY A 79 -16.70 -8.05 -6.63
CA GLY A 79 -15.65 -8.77 -7.36
C GLY A 79 -14.36 -7.99 -7.57
N GLY A 80 -14.35 -6.67 -7.36
CA GLY A 80 -13.15 -5.82 -7.37
C GLY A 80 -12.24 -6.07 -8.59
N SER A 81 -10.93 -6.11 -8.35
CA SER A 81 -9.90 -6.30 -9.39
C SER A 81 -10.08 -7.58 -10.20
N TYR A 82 -10.57 -8.67 -9.60
CA TYR A 82 -10.83 -9.92 -10.32
C TYR A 82 -11.91 -9.74 -11.40
N ARG A 83 -13.01 -9.06 -11.06
CA ARG A 83 -14.09 -8.80 -12.01
C ARG A 83 -13.66 -7.86 -13.12
N TYR A 84 -12.87 -6.84 -12.78
CA TYR A 84 -12.32 -5.89 -13.75
C TYR A 84 -11.45 -6.57 -14.79
N LEU A 85 -10.52 -7.45 -14.36
CA LEU A 85 -9.67 -8.21 -15.29
C LEU A 85 -10.48 -9.16 -16.17
N LYS A 86 -11.46 -9.84 -15.58
CA LYS A 86 -12.31 -10.79 -16.32
C LYS A 86 -13.13 -10.11 -17.40
N GLU A 87 -13.69 -8.94 -17.10
CA GLU A 87 -14.55 -8.20 -18.02
C GLU A 87 -13.74 -7.45 -19.08
N ALA A 88 -12.63 -6.81 -18.71
CA ALA A 88 -11.75 -6.08 -19.63
C ALA A 88 -11.13 -6.97 -20.73
N TYR A 89 -10.76 -8.21 -20.39
CA TYR A 89 -10.11 -9.15 -21.32
C TYR A 89 -11.07 -10.18 -21.96
N GLY A 90 -12.38 -10.05 -21.70
CA GLY A 90 -13.40 -10.95 -22.22
C GLY A 90 -13.53 -12.23 -21.38
N PRO A 91 -14.71 -12.50 -20.80
CA PRO A 91 -14.94 -13.66 -19.92
C PRO A 91 -14.65 -15.03 -20.55
N GLN A 92 -14.75 -15.14 -21.88
CA GLN A 92 -14.66 -16.38 -22.65
C GLN A 92 -13.31 -16.57 -23.38
N LYS A 93 -12.37 -15.62 -23.26
CA LYS A 93 -11.04 -15.71 -23.88
C LYS A 93 -9.95 -15.72 -22.80
N LEU A 94 -9.08 -14.71 -22.78
CA LEU A 94 -7.97 -14.61 -21.85
C LEU A 94 -8.41 -14.07 -20.48
N GLY A 95 -9.60 -13.47 -20.35
CA GLY A 95 -10.06 -12.88 -19.09
C GLY A 95 -10.14 -13.87 -17.93
N SER A 96 -10.59 -15.12 -18.17
CA SER A 96 -10.61 -16.13 -17.10
C SER A 96 -9.20 -16.58 -16.68
N LEU A 97 -8.26 -16.66 -17.62
CA LEU A 97 -6.87 -17.04 -17.36
C LEU A 97 -6.14 -15.92 -16.60
N LEU A 98 -6.28 -14.67 -17.04
CA LEU A 98 -5.66 -13.51 -16.41
C LEU A 98 -6.22 -13.26 -15.02
N ALA A 99 -7.53 -13.39 -14.83
CA ALA A 99 -8.14 -13.26 -13.52
C ALA A 99 -7.73 -14.42 -12.58
N PHE A 100 -7.51 -15.63 -13.11
CA PHE A 100 -6.93 -16.75 -12.36
C PHE A 100 -5.47 -16.49 -11.96
N LEU A 101 -4.62 -16.06 -12.89
CA LEU A 101 -3.22 -15.72 -12.64
C LEU A 101 -3.09 -14.58 -11.63
N PHE A 102 -3.98 -13.59 -11.68
CA PHE A 102 -4.04 -12.50 -10.71
C PHE A 102 -4.30 -13.02 -9.29
N ILE A 103 -5.28 -13.93 -9.12
CA ILE A 103 -5.53 -14.55 -7.80
C ILE A 103 -4.30 -15.33 -7.34
N TRP A 104 -3.68 -16.10 -8.24
CA TRP A 104 -2.48 -16.88 -7.91
C TRP A 104 -1.31 -15.98 -7.49
N GLN A 105 -1.08 -14.89 -8.22
CA GLN A 105 -0.07 -13.88 -7.88
C GLN A 105 -0.40 -13.21 -6.54
N PHE A 106 -1.66 -12.92 -6.25
CA PHE A 106 -2.07 -12.34 -4.97
C PHE A 106 -1.89 -13.32 -3.80
N ILE A 107 -2.16 -14.62 -4.00
CA ILE A 107 -1.92 -15.66 -2.98
C ILE A 107 -0.43 -15.76 -2.63
N LEU A 108 0.46 -15.58 -3.62
CA LEU A 108 1.91 -15.58 -3.38
C LEU A 108 2.41 -14.27 -2.77
N SER A 109 1.94 -13.13 -3.27
CA SER A 109 2.43 -11.80 -2.86
C SER A 109 1.82 -11.31 -1.55
N GLY A 110 0.55 -11.58 -1.28
CA GLY A 110 -0.15 -11.13 -0.07
C GLY A 110 0.56 -11.51 1.23
N PRO A 111 0.98 -12.78 1.43
CA PRO A 111 1.78 -13.15 2.61
C PRO A 111 3.13 -12.43 2.69
N LEU A 112 3.77 -12.15 1.54
CA LEU A 112 5.04 -11.42 1.49
C LEU A 112 4.85 -9.95 1.89
N GLU A 113 3.74 -9.32 1.49
CA GLU A 113 3.39 -7.96 1.89
C GLU A 113 3.17 -7.86 3.41
N ILE A 114 2.39 -8.80 3.98
CA ILE A 114 2.16 -8.87 5.43
C ILE A 114 3.49 -9.12 6.17
N SER A 115 4.34 -10.02 5.65
CA SER A 115 5.66 -10.30 6.20
C SER A 115 6.56 -9.06 6.19
N SER A 116 6.56 -8.29 5.11
CA SER A 116 7.28 -7.02 5.01
C SER A 116 6.83 -6.03 6.08
N GLY A 117 5.51 -5.91 6.31
CA GLY A 117 4.96 -5.08 7.39
C GLY A 117 5.45 -5.52 8.79
N MET A 118 5.48 -6.83 9.06
CA MET A 118 5.99 -7.39 10.33
C MET A 118 7.50 -7.13 10.50
N ILE A 119 8.28 -7.25 9.42
CA ILE A 119 9.71 -6.95 9.42
C ILE A 119 9.93 -5.46 9.69
N GLY A 120 9.18 -4.58 9.04
CA GLY A 120 9.22 -3.13 9.27
C GLY A 120 8.93 -2.77 10.73
N PHE A 121 7.88 -3.35 11.32
CA PHE A 121 7.59 -3.19 12.75
C PHE A 121 8.77 -3.63 13.63
N SER A 122 9.38 -4.77 13.32
CA SER A 122 10.55 -5.27 14.07
C SER A 122 11.77 -4.34 13.95
N GLN A 123 11.95 -3.67 12.80
CA GLN A 123 13.01 -2.69 12.58
C GLN A 123 12.79 -1.46 13.47
N TYR A 124 11.57 -0.93 13.51
CA TYR A 124 11.25 0.19 14.39
C TYR A 124 11.34 -0.17 15.88
N ALA A 125 10.94 -1.38 16.27
CA ALA A 125 11.10 -1.85 17.64
C ALA A 125 12.57 -1.88 18.08
N SER A 126 13.50 -2.21 17.16
CA SER A 126 14.93 -2.19 17.47
C SER A 126 15.51 -0.78 17.68
N PHE A 127 14.89 0.25 17.11
CA PHE A 127 15.24 1.65 17.41
C PHE A 127 14.81 2.05 18.83
N LEU A 128 13.65 1.59 19.28
CA LEU A 128 13.14 1.89 20.64
C LEU A 128 13.89 1.11 21.72
N TRP A 129 14.34 -0.11 21.41
CA TRP A 129 15.01 -0.98 22.37
C TRP A 129 16.27 -1.61 21.75
N PRO A 130 17.41 -0.89 21.78
CA PRO A 130 18.64 -1.31 21.10
C PRO A 130 19.25 -2.61 21.64
N ALA A 131 18.92 -2.99 22.88
CA ALA A 131 19.44 -4.19 23.54
C ALA A 131 18.67 -5.49 23.21
N ILE A 132 17.72 -5.47 22.25
CA ILE A 132 16.95 -6.66 21.88
C ILE A 132 17.82 -7.65 21.09
N LEU A 133 17.89 -8.89 21.58
CA LEU A 133 18.54 -10.01 20.91
C LEU A 133 17.86 -10.33 19.57
N PRO A 134 18.61 -10.81 18.54
CA PRO A 134 18.04 -11.14 17.23
C PRO A 134 16.89 -12.16 17.28
N MET A 135 16.95 -13.12 18.21
CA MET A 135 15.89 -14.11 18.41
C MET A 135 14.61 -13.48 18.94
N THR A 136 14.73 -12.59 19.94
CA THR A 136 13.61 -11.84 20.51
C THR A 136 12.92 -10.95 19.48
N ARG A 137 13.69 -10.37 18.55
CA ARG A 137 13.14 -9.57 17.44
C ARG A 137 12.29 -10.40 16.48
N LYS A 138 12.73 -11.62 16.13
CA LYS A 138 11.94 -12.56 15.31
C LYS A 138 10.67 -13.00 16.02
N LEU A 139 10.77 -13.29 17.33
CA LEU A 139 9.62 -13.64 18.16
C LEU A 139 8.61 -12.49 18.26
N LEU A 140 9.08 -11.24 18.37
CA LEU A 140 8.23 -10.06 18.36
C LEU A 140 7.45 -9.93 17.04
N ALA A 141 8.12 -10.08 15.90
CA ALA A 141 7.47 -10.06 14.59
C ALA A 141 6.40 -11.16 14.47
N ALA A 142 6.71 -12.38 14.93
CA ALA A 142 5.75 -13.49 14.94
C ALA A 142 4.55 -13.22 15.86
N ALA A 143 4.78 -12.65 17.05
CA ALA A 143 3.71 -12.30 17.99
C ALA A 143 2.76 -11.25 17.41
N VAL A 144 3.29 -10.23 16.72
CA VAL A 144 2.50 -9.21 16.01
C VAL A 144 1.65 -9.84 14.91
N GLY A 145 2.22 -10.78 14.14
CA GLY A 145 1.49 -11.53 13.12
C GLY A 145 0.32 -12.33 13.69
N ILE A 146 0.56 -13.09 14.75
CA ILE A 146 -0.49 -13.86 15.44
C ILE A 146 -1.57 -12.92 15.98
N PHE A 147 -1.18 -11.81 16.58
CA PHE A 147 -2.12 -10.81 17.08
C PHE A 147 -2.98 -10.20 15.96
N ALA A 148 -2.38 -9.88 14.82
CA ALA A 148 -3.10 -9.41 13.63
C ALA A 148 -4.11 -10.45 13.13
N ILE A 149 -3.72 -11.73 13.07
CA ILE A 149 -4.62 -12.85 12.70
C ILE A 149 -5.80 -12.94 13.67
N VAL A 150 -5.56 -12.89 14.99
CA VAL A 150 -6.61 -12.92 16.01
C VAL A 150 -7.58 -11.74 15.86
N LEU A 151 -7.06 -10.55 15.53
CA LEU A 151 -7.86 -9.36 15.23
C LEU A 151 -8.72 -9.54 13.98
N LEU A 152 -8.20 -10.17 12.93
CA LEU A 152 -8.93 -10.49 11.71
C LEU A 152 -10.09 -11.46 11.94
N TYR A 153 -10.00 -12.36 12.93
CA TYR A 153 -11.11 -13.24 13.32
C TYR A 153 -12.26 -12.51 14.03
N ARG A 154 -12.06 -11.27 14.51
CA ARG A 154 -13.13 -10.46 15.12
C ARG A 154 -13.95 -9.71 14.07
N ARG A 155 -15.19 -9.32 14.42
CA ARG A 155 -16.15 -8.60 13.54
C ARG A 155 -15.48 -7.56 12.66
N THR A 156 -15.76 -7.61 11.35
CA THR A 156 -15.24 -6.74 10.29
C THR A 156 -15.40 -5.24 10.57
N ASN A 157 -16.47 -4.83 11.28
CA ASN A 157 -16.70 -3.43 11.64
C ASN A 157 -15.62 -2.86 12.60
N LEU A 158 -15.07 -3.69 13.50
CA LEU A 158 -14.00 -3.26 14.40
C LEU A 158 -12.67 -3.13 13.66
N VAL A 159 -12.41 -4.04 12.71
CA VAL A 159 -11.22 -3.99 11.86
C VAL A 159 -11.21 -2.72 11.01
N GLY A 160 -12.36 -2.36 10.43
CA GLY A 160 -12.52 -1.12 9.67
C GLY A 160 -12.21 0.12 10.50
N ASN A 161 -12.77 0.23 11.70
CA ASN A 161 -12.52 1.37 12.59
C ASN A 161 -11.07 1.43 13.09
N LEU A 162 -10.46 0.28 13.41
CA LEU A 162 -9.05 0.22 13.80
C LEU A 162 -8.13 0.67 12.65
N ALA A 163 -8.40 0.22 11.43
CA ALA A 163 -7.65 0.66 10.26
C ALA A 163 -7.76 2.17 10.02
N LEU A 164 -8.95 2.75 10.24
CA LEU A 164 -9.14 4.21 10.18
C LEU A 164 -8.31 4.95 11.23
N VAL A 165 -8.29 4.46 12.48
CA VAL A 165 -7.52 5.09 13.56
C VAL A 165 -6.01 5.01 13.29
N LEU A 166 -5.53 3.84 12.87
CA LEU A 166 -4.12 3.64 12.51
C LEU A 166 -3.71 4.47 11.29
N GLY A 167 -4.59 4.54 10.29
CA GLY A 167 -4.42 5.37 9.10
C GLY A 167 -4.33 6.86 9.44
N ALA A 168 -5.27 7.36 10.24
CA ALA A 168 -5.27 8.73 10.73
C ALA A 168 -4.01 9.04 11.54
N GLY A 169 -3.56 8.11 12.39
CA GLY A 169 -2.29 8.22 13.11
C GLY A 169 -1.09 8.33 12.18
N THR A 170 -1.07 7.56 11.10
CA THR A 170 0.00 7.59 10.09
C THR A 170 0.01 8.91 9.31
N LEU A 171 -1.16 9.44 8.95
CA LEU A 171 -1.25 10.76 8.32
C LEU A 171 -0.81 11.87 9.27
N LEU A 172 -1.17 11.77 10.55
CA LEU A 172 -0.73 12.72 11.57
C LEU A 172 0.80 12.69 11.70
N THR A 173 1.44 11.51 11.77
CA THR A 173 2.90 11.42 11.86
C THR A 173 3.59 11.95 10.60
N LEU A 174 3.03 11.74 9.42
CA LEU A 174 3.55 12.38 8.21
C LEU A 174 3.45 13.90 8.28
N LEU A 175 2.30 14.43 8.70
CA LEU A 175 2.12 15.88 8.84
C LEU A 175 3.06 16.48 9.87
N THR A 176 3.32 15.80 10.99
CA THR A 176 4.29 16.28 12.00
C THR A 176 5.72 16.23 11.49
N VAL A 177 6.10 15.21 10.71
CA VAL A 177 7.42 15.12 10.06
C VAL A 177 7.59 16.24 9.02
N ILE A 178 6.56 16.53 8.23
CA ILE A 178 6.59 17.64 7.27
C ILE A 178 6.71 18.97 8.03
N ALA A 179 5.89 19.19 9.06
CA ALA A 179 5.91 20.41 9.86
C ALA A 179 7.23 20.62 10.61
N SER A 180 7.87 19.56 11.11
CA SER A 180 9.18 19.66 11.77
C SER A 180 10.34 19.88 10.78
N GLY A 181 10.16 19.46 9.53
CA GLY A 181 11.10 19.72 8.43
C GLY A 181 11.09 21.17 7.93
N VAL A 182 9.95 21.87 7.97
CA VAL A 182 9.83 23.27 7.48
C VAL A 182 10.83 24.23 8.16
N PRO A 183 11.01 24.22 9.49
CA PRO A 183 12.03 25.05 10.17
C PRO A 183 13.48 24.68 9.83
N HIS A 184 13.75 23.45 9.42
CA HIS A 184 15.09 22.94 9.09
C HIS A 184 15.34 22.90 7.57
N PHE A 185 14.53 23.62 6.80
CA PHE A 185 14.65 23.66 5.35
C PHE A 185 15.90 24.42 4.92
N ASP A 186 16.89 23.71 4.39
CA ASP A 186 18.07 24.29 3.76
C ASP A 186 17.92 24.24 2.23
N ALA A 187 17.77 25.41 1.61
CA ALA A 187 17.66 25.55 0.17
C ALA A 187 18.91 25.05 -0.57
N LYS A 188 20.08 25.03 0.07
CA LYS A 188 21.29 24.45 -0.52
C LYS A 188 21.16 22.95 -0.64
N LEU A 189 20.70 22.25 0.40
CA LEU A 189 20.48 20.80 0.34
C LEU A 189 19.38 20.41 -0.67
N ALA A 190 18.35 21.26 -0.83
CA ALA A 190 17.25 21.01 -1.75
C ALA A 190 17.61 21.21 -3.24
N PHE A 191 18.54 22.12 -3.55
CA PHE A 191 18.85 22.50 -4.93
C PHE A 191 20.33 22.35 -5.34
N SER A 192 21.21 21.89 -4.44
CA SER A 192 22.60 21.56 -4.79
C SER A 192 22.67 20.16 -5.41
N PHE A 193 22.71 20.10 -6.73
CA PHE A 193 22.96 18.85 -7.45
C PHE A 193 24.46 18.55 -7.41
N PRO A 194 24.92 17.47 -6.75
CA PRO A 194 26.34 17.11 -6.75
C PRO A 194 26.83 16.81 -8.18
N PRO A 195 28.10 17.11 -8.51
CA PRO A 195 28.65 16.82 -9.83
C PRO A 195 28.59 15.31 -10.10
N GLY A 196 27.80 14.91 -11.11
CA GLY A 196 27.49 13.50 -11.40
C GLY A 196 26.10 13.01 -10.97
N ALA A 197 25.24 13.87 -10.43
CA ALA A 197 23.86 13.55 -10.03
C ALA A 197 23.02 12.85 -11.12
N PHE A 198 23.31 13.11 -12.40
CA PHE A 198 22.63 12.53 -13.56
C PHE A 198 23.47 11.49 -14.31
N SER A 199 24.56 10.98 -13.72
CA SER A 199 25.29 9.86 -14.32
C SER A 199 24.47 8.59 -14.13
N PHE A 200 23.65 8.24 -15.12
CA PHE A 200 22.92 6.97 -15.15
C PHE A 200 23.92 5.82 -15.33
N LYS A 201 24.52 5.38 -14.21
CA LYS A 201 25.39 4.21 -14.20
C LYS A 201 24.58 2.98 -14.60
N THR A 202 25.23 1.97 -15.18
CA THR A 202 24.59 0.70 -15.61
C THR A 202 23.77 0.03 -14.50
N GLY A 203 24.11 0.25 -13.22
CA GLY A 203 23.32 -0.20 -12.07
C GLY A 203 21.92 0.42 -11.95
N PHE A 204 21.70 1.63 -12.47
CA PHE A 204 20.36 2.24 -12.56
C PHE A 204 19.47 1.48 -13.55
N PHE A 205 20.02 1.11 -14.72
CA PHE A 205 19.29 0.32 -15.73
C PHE A 205 19.07 -1.13 -15.27
N LEU A 206 20.02 -1.71 -14.54
CA LEU A 206 19.86 -3.01 -13.88
C LEU A 206 18.79 -3.00 -12.76
N GLY A 207 18.47 -1.83 -12.20
CA GLY A 207 17.38 -1.67 -11.24
C GLY A 207 16.00 -1.48 -11.88
N LEU A 208 15.93 -1.23 -13.19
CA LEU A 208 14.68 -1.04 -13.94
C LEU A 208 14.14 -2.34 -14.55
N GLY A 209 14.86 -3.46 -14.44
CA GLY A 209 14.46 -4.78 -14.95
C GLY A 209 15.27 -5.91 -14.36
#